data_AF-A0A2E7B2S6-F1
#
_entry.id   AF-A0A2E7B2S6-F1
#
_cell.length_a   1.000
_cell.length_b   1.000
_cell.length_c   1.000
_cell.angle_alpha   90.00
_cell.angle_beta   90.00
_cell.angle_gamma   90.00
#
_symmetry.space_group_name_H-M   'P 1'
#
loop_
_entity.id
_entity.type
_entity.pdbx_description
1 polymer ?
#
loop_
_entity_poly.entity_id
_entity_poly.type
_entity_poly.pdbx_seq_one_letter_code
_entity_poly.pdbx_strand_id
1 'polypeptide(L)'
;MDYRFHFPESSSKRNEMTFKYEPIQPLILLELCSRIGATRFFDVGANIGFYSLVATLIPSVNEIYAFEASRETFDELALNVRINWLNSKIKVENKAVSSENGFVTFQIASSLSGINSVAETSIHRSELFKDTVSVECIALDNYADVTDEVLALKIDVEGHEAHVVRGARKLLSDNICVIQIEDYGGQDRETSALLHELGYTKITTAKNDHYYSNAPVLQDVREVLGCMERAAGRLIDLYLGNWPPPRLVDALNVTGDVANGTARASCQVKQGMFDSAQELEYAFYIYSNNSKIGQVWYTQDANLNFALPDECRGTEISVRAFVRAKMDPEMKIAHTVKIGRYG
;
A
#
# COMPACT_ATOMS: atom_id res chain seq x y z
N MET A 1 -9.24 -7.74 -6.68
CA MET A 1 -9.65 -6.33 -6.52
C MET A 1 -8.42 -5.61 -6.00
N ASP A 2 -8.03 -4.50 -6.59
CA ASP A 2 -6.76 -3.86 -6.25
C ASP A 2 -6.93 -2.36 -6.40
N TYR A 3 -6.35 -1.57 -5.50
CA TYR A 3 -6.15 -0.13 -5.65
C TYR A 3 -5.24 0.22 -6.85
N ARG A 4 -4.97 -0.78 -7.68
CA ARG A 4 -4.12 -0.84 -8.85
C ARG A 4 -2.64 -0.69 -8.48
N PHE A 5 -2.26 -1.05 -7.26
CA PHE A 5 -0.86 -1.27 -6.93
C PHE A 5 -0.40 -2.61 -7.53
N HIS A 6 0.91 -2.81 -7.61
CA HIS A 6 1.47 -4.10 -7.95
C HIS A 6 1.69 -4.90 -6.67
N PHE A 7 1.17 -6.11 -6.64
CA PHE A 7 1.48 -7.10 -5.61
C PHE A 7 2.06 -8.34 -6.28
N PRO A 8 3.09 -8.98 -5.70
CA PRO A 8 3.52 -10.31 -6.10
C PRO A 8 2.40 -11.32 -5.81
N GLU A 9 2.54 -12.54 -6.35
CA GLU A 9 1.54 -13.60 -6.13
C GLU A 9 1.38 -13.95 -4.64
N SER A 10 2.48 -13.88 -3.86
CA SER A 10 2.49 -14.14 -2.42
C SER A 10 1.59 -13.15 -1.66
N SER A 11 1.71 -11.86 -1.93
CA SER A 11 0.91 -10.82 -1.28
C SER A 11 -0.49 -10.64 -1.88
N SER A 12 -0.74 -11.08 -3.11
CA SER A 12 -2.06 -10.92 -3.77
C SER A 12 -3.20 -11.55 -2.95
N LYS A 13 -2.99 -12.76 -2.39
CA LYS A 13 -3.99 -13.42 -1.55
C LYS A 13 -4.22 -12.70 -0.22
N ARG A 14 -3.17 -12.13 0.37
CA ARG A 14 -3.26 -11.35 1.61
C ARG A 14 -4.00 -10.04 1.38
N ASN A 15 -3.75 -9.39 0.25
CA ASN A 15 -4.48 -8.21 -0.18
C ASN A 15 -5.99 -8.50 -0.33
N GLU A 16 -6.36 -9.64 -0.95
CA GLU A 16 -7.76 -10.09 -1.02
C GLU A 16 -8.39 -10.28 0.36
N MET A 17 -7.62 -10.78 1.34
CA MET A 17 -8.09 -10.86 2.73
C MET A 17 -8.32 -9.47 3.34
N THR A 18 -7.40 -8.52 3.14
CA THR A 18 -7.59 -7.13 3.61
C THR A 18 -8.89 -6.54 3.06
N PHE A 19 -9.19 -6.72 1.76
CA PHE A 19 -10.47 -6.28 1.19
C PHE A 19 -11.70 -6.96 1.80
N LYS A 20 -11.56 -8.20 2.26
CA LYS A 20 -12.65 -8.94 2.91
C LYS A 20 -12.91 -8.43 4.34
N TYR A 21 -11.87 -8.17 5.10
CA TYR A 21 -11.98 -7.79 6.52
C TYR A 21 -12.16 -6.26 6.69
N GLU A 22 -11.46 -5.47 5.89
CA GLU A 22 -11.39 -4.01 5.95
C GLU A 22 -11.69 -3.34 4.60
N PRO A 23 -12.90 -3.53 4.03
CA PRO A 23 -13.21 -3.00 2.70
C PRO A 23 -13.19 -1.47 2.64
N ILE A 24 -13.60 -0.79 3.71
CA ILE A 24 -13.82 0.67 3.71
C ILE A 24 -12.86 1.42 4.62
N GLN A 25 -12.28 0.77 5.62
CA GLN A 25 -11.44 1.41 6.64
C GLN A 25 -10.21 2.14 6.07
N PRO A 26 -9.47 1.58 5.09
CA PRO A 26 -8.40 2.30 4.42
C PRO A 26 -8.87 3.59 3.74
N LEU A 27 -10.10 3.61 3.22
CA LEU A 27 -10.69 4.77 2.55
C LEU A 27 -11.20 5.81 3.55
N ILE A 28 -11.74 5.38 4.68
CA ILE A 28 -12.11 6.28 5.78
C ILE A 28 -10.88 7.01 6.27
N LEU A 29 -9.80 6.27 6.58
CA LEU A 29 -8.55 6.88 7.02
C LEU A 29 -7.98 7.81 5.95
N LEU A 30 -7.94 7.38 4.68
CA LEU A 30 -7.48 8.23 3.57
C LEU A 30 -8.23 9.58 3.51
N GLU A 31 -9.55 9.55 3.66
CA GLU A 31 -10.39 10.76 3.62
C GLU A 31 -10.20 11.65 4.83
N LEU A 32 -10.06 11.07 6.03
CA LEU A 32 -9.76 11.83 7.24
C LEU A 32 -8.36 12.48 7.17
N CYS A 33 -7.35 11.73 6.73
CA CYS A 33 -5.98 12.24 6.51
C CYS A 33 -5.98 13.39 5.50
N SER A 34 -6.71 13.24 4.39
CA SER A 34 -6.86 14.29 3.38
C SER A 34 -7.57 15.51 3.96
N ARG A 35 -8.56 15.32 4.84
CA ARG A 35 -9.35 16.41 5.42
C ARG A 35 -8.55 17.29 6.36
N ILE A 36 -7.66 16.70 7.16
CA ILE A 36 -6.79 17.43 8.08
C ILE A 36 -5.53 17.98 7.38
N GLY A 37 -5.22 17.48 6.18
CA GLY A 37 -4.02 17.87 5.44
C GLY A 37 -2.75 17.20 5.98
N ALA A 38 -2.83 15.93 6.38
CA ALA A 38 -1.71 15.19 6.93
C ALA A 38 -0.49 15.21 5.99
N THR A 39 0.69 15.48 6.53
CA THR A 39 1.97 15.53 5.82
C THR A 39 2.78 14.25 6.01
N ARG A 40 2.65 13.60 7.17
CA ARG A 40 3.32 12.33 7.45
C ARG A 40 2.33 11.27 7.89
N PHE A 41 2.59 10.02 7.50
CA PHE A 41 1.77 8.86 7.85
C PHE A 41 2.62 7.81 8.56
N PHE A 42 2.17 7.32 9.70
CA PHE A 42 2.80 6.22 10.42
C PHE A 42 1.86 5.01 10.39
N ASP A 43 2.33 3.91 9.81
CA ASP A 43 1.65 2.64 9.67
C ASP A 43 2.26 1.65 10.66
N VAL A 44 1.64 1.49 11.83
CA VAL A 44 2.14 0.65 12.92
C VAL A 44 1.42 -0.70 12.88
N GLY A 45 2.21 -1.77 12.67
CA GLY A 45 1.69 -3.06 12.25
C GLY A 45 1.27 -3.01 10.78
N ALA A 46 2.21 -2.60 9.92
CA ALA A 46 1.96 -2.32 8.51
C ALA A 46 1.60 -3.57 7.71
N ASN A 47 1.86 -4.78 8.23
CA ASN A 47 1.59 -6.03 7.56
C ASN A 47 2.26 -6.02 6.16
N ILE A 48 1.54 -6.31 5.08
CA ILE A 48 2.07 -6.25 3.70
C ILE A 48 2.15 -4.82 3.12
N GLY A 49 1.85 -3.78 3.90
CA GLY A 49 1.98 -2.37 3.52
C GLY A 49 0.78 -1.77 2.82
N PHE A 50 -0.40 -2.36 2.95
CA PHE A 50 -1.57 -1.89 2.21
C PHE A 50 -1.96 -0.45 2.56
N TYR A 51 -2.04 -0.13 3.85
CA TYR A 51 -2.32 1.23 4.33
C TYR A 51 -1.23 2.20 3.91
N SER A 52 0.04 1.81 4.04
CA SER A 52 1.19 2.57 3.53
C SER A 52 1.07 2.90 2.03
N LEU A 53 0.70 1.93 1.18
CA LEU A 53 0.49 2.17 -0.25
C LEU A 53 -0.68 3.11 -0.50
N VAL A 54 -1.83 2.90 0.15
CA VAL A 54 -3.02 3.76 0.02
C VAL A 54 -2.73 5.20 0.47
N ALA A 55 -1.98 5.39 1.55
CA ALA A 55 -1.57 6.71 2.04
C ALA A 55 -0.75 7.49 1.00
N THR A 56 -0.07 6.82 0.05
CA THR A 56 0.66 7.52 -1.02
C THR A 56 -0.24 8.32 -1.95
N LEU A 57 -1.52 7.97 -2.03
CA LEU A 57 -2.51 8.62 -2.88
C LEU A 57 -2.92 9.99 -2.36
N ILE A 58 -2.64 10.29 -1.09
CA ILE A 58 -2.88 11.58 -0.47
C ILE A 58 -1.78 12.56 -0.94
N PRO A 59 -2.12 13.66 -1.65
CA PRO A 59 -1.11 14.57 -2.19
C PRO A 59 -0.26 15.28 -1.13
N SER A 60 -0.84 15.59 0.04
CA SER A 60 -0.14 16.28 1.13
C SER A 60 0.85 15.36 1.87
N VAL A 61 0.60 14.05 1.89
CA VAL A 61 1.50 13.08 2.55
C VAL A 61 2.77 12.97 1.73
N ASN A 62 3.90 13.38 2.31
CA ASN A 62 5.21 13.36 1.67
C ASN A 62 6.11 12.24 2.21
N GLU A 63 5.90 11.82 3.45
CA GLU A 63 6.67 10.77 4.12
C GLU A 63 5.75 9.77 4.82
N ILE A 64 6.10 8.49 4.66
CA ILE A 64 5.36 7.37 5.24
C ILE A 64 6.35 6.47 5.96
N TYR A 65 6.00 6.07 7.17
CA TYR A 65 6.81 5.24 8.05
C TYR A 65 6.04 3.97 8.39
N ALA A 66 6.51 2.83 7.90
CA ALA A 66 5.82 1.55 8.01
C ALA A 66 6.60 0.59 8.90
N PHE A 67 6.03 0.21 10.03
CA PHE A 67 6.66 -0.67 11.02
C PHE A 67 6.01 -2.06 10.99
N GLU A 68 6.83 -3.08 10.79
CA GLU A 68 6.39 -4.48 10.80
C GLU A 68 7.38 -5.34 11.60
N ALA A 69 6.87 -6.01 12.64
CA ALA A 69 7.69 -6.79 13.56
C ALA A 69 8.08 -8.16 12.99
N SER A 70 7.17 -8.85 12.28
CA SER A 70 7.44 -10.14 11.66
C SER A 70 8.40 -9.96 10.50
N ARG A 71 9.54 -10.68 10.54
CA ARG A 71 10.57 -10.57 9.50
C ARG A 71 10.03 -10.95 8.11
N GLU A 72 9.30 -12.05 8.02
CA GLU A 72 8.78 -12.53 6.74
C GLU A 72 7.70 -11.59 6.17
N THR A 73 6.85 -11.03 7.03
CA THR A 73 5.85 -10.04 6.59
C THR A 73 6.51 -8.72 6.23
N PHE A 74 7.56 -8.31 6.94
CA PHE A 74 8.39 -7.16 6.58
C PHE A 74 9.05 -7.33 5.21
N ASP A 75 9.59 -8.52 4.89
CA ASP A 75 10.20 -8.77 3.59
C ASP A 75 9.16 -8.65 2.45
N GLU A 76 7.90 -9.06 2.67
CA GLU A 76 6.79 -8.80 1.74
C GLU A 76 6.43 -7.32 1.63
N LEU A 77 6.36 -6.60 2.75
CA LEU A 77 6.16 -5.15 2.78
C LEU A 77 7.23 -4.42 1.95
N ALA A 78 8.50 -4.73 2.21
CA ALA A 78 9.63 -4.11 1.51
C ALA A 78 9.58 -4.40 0.00
N LEU A 79 9.23 -5.64 -0.37
CA LEU A 79 9.00 -6.03 -1.77
C LEU A 79 7.86 -5.20 -2.39
N ASN A 80 6.70 -5.10 -1.72
CA ASN A 80 5.54 -4.36 -2.22
C ASN A 80 5.85 -2.88 -2.41
N VAL A 81 6.54 -2.24 -1.47
CA VAL A 81 6.99 -0.84 -1.61
C VAL A 81 7.93 -0.68 -2.80
N ARG A 82 8.89 -1.59 -2.95
CA ARG A 82 9.89 -1.57 -4.02
C ARG A 82 9.26 -1.71 -5.41
N ILE A 83 8.41 -2.72 -5.64
CA ILE A 83 7.77 -2.98 -6.95
C ILE A 83 6.71 -1.95 -7.33
N ASN A 84 6.39 -1.03 -6.44
CA ASN A 84 5.56 0.13 -6.73
C ASN A 84 6.37 1.43 -6.89
N TRP A 85 7.70 1.36 -6.85
CA TRP A 85 8.60 2.52 -6.92
C TRP A 85 8.36 3.56 -5.81
N LEU A 86 8.09 3.09 -4.59
CA LEU A 86 7.72 3.94 -3.46
C LEU A 86 8.80 4.05 -2.38
N ASN A 87 10.00 3.49 -2.59
CA ASN A 87 11.11 3.55 -1.61
C ASN A 87 11.53 4.98 -1.22
N SER A 88 11.29 5.98 -2.07
CA SER A 88 11.58 7.38 -1.76
C SER A 88 10.53 8.05 -0.87
N LYS A 89 9.33 7.46 -0.78
CA LYS A 89 8.18 7.99 -0.04
C LYS A 89 7.85 7.16 1.20
N ILE A 90 8.09 5.85 1.16
CA ILE A 90 7.80 4.91 2.25
C ILE A 90 9.12 4.36 2.79
N LYS A 91 9.38 4.62 4.08
CA LYS A 91 10.45 4.00 4.86
C LYS A 91 9.86 2.80 5.60
N VAL A 92 10.44 1.63 5.39
CA VAL A 92 10.00 0.37 6.01
C VAL A 92 10.98 0.00 7.12
N GLU A 93 10.45 -0.36 8.28
CA GLU A 93 11.23 -0.67 9.49
C GLU A 93 10.84 -2.07 10.01
N ASN A 94 11.81 -2.99 10.11
CA ASN A 94 11.59 -4.30 10.72
C ASN A 94 11.71 -4.20 12.25
N LYS A 95 10.77 -3.50 12.87
CA LYS A 95 10.73 -3.23 14.30
C LYS A 95 9.29 -3.29 14.82
N ALA A 96 9.13 -3.73 16.05
CA ALA A 96 7.89 -3.46 16.79
C ALA A 96 7.88 -2.00 17.25
N VAL A 97 6.70 -1.42 17.42
CA VAL A 97 6.54 -0.13 18.09
C VAL A 97 6.03 -0.41 19.49
N SER A 98 6.64 0.20 20.50
CA SER A 98 6.31 -0.01 21.91
C SER A 98 6.52 1.25 22.73
N SER A 99 6.39 1.17 24.04
CA SER A 99 6.52 2.29 24.97
C SER A 99 7.96 2.79 25.15
N GLU A 100 8.94 1.97 24.80
CA GLU A 100 10.37 2.29 24.91
C GLU A 100 11.20 1.55 23.86
N ASN A 101 12.46 1.96 23.69
CA ASN A 101 13.41 1.26 22.83
C ASN A 101 13.96 0.02 23.54
N GLY A 102 14.10 -1.08 22.81
CA GLY A 102 14.64 -2.31 23.38
C GLY A 102 14.29 -3.53 22.54
N PHE A 103 13.87 -4.59 23.21
CA PHE A 103 13.43 -5.82 22.58
C PHE A 103 12.15 -6.32 23.23
N VAL A 104 11.23 -6.82 22.41
CA VAL A 104 10.02 -7.51 22.85
C VAL A 104 10.08 -8.98 22.45
N THR A 105 9.41 -9.83 23.23
CA THR A 105 9.15 -11.22 22.84
C THR A 105 7.93 -11.23 21.92
N PHE A 106 8.13 -11.60 20.67
CA PHE A 106 7.09 -11.65 19.65
C PHE A 106 6.70 -13.11 19.37
N GLN A 107 5.41 -13.43 19.39
CA GLN A 107 4.91 -14.79 19.19
C GLN A 107 4.45 -15.01 17.75
N ILE A 108 4.77 -16.19 17.21
CA ILE A 108 4.51 -16.56 15.82
C ILE A 108 3.53 -17.74 15.79
N ALA A 109 2.33 -17.51 15.24
CA ALA A 109 1.37 -18.56 14.95
C ALA A 109 1.72 -19.27 13.63
N SER A 110 2.13 -18.47 12.63
CA SER A 110 2.77 -18.90 11.39
C SER A 110 3.45 -17.71 10.73
N SER A 111 4.41 -17.94 9.82
CA SER A 111 5.25 -16.87 9.23
C SER A 111 4.48 -15.70 8.60
N LEU A 112 3.26 -15.92 8.12
CA LEU A 112 2.43 -14.89 7.46
C LEU A 112 1.08 -14.67 8.15
N SER A 113 0.98 -15.02 9.43
CA SER A 113 -0.27 -14.86 10.18
C SER A 113 -0.51 -13.40 10.56
N GLY A 114 -1.75 -12.94 10.42
CA GLY A 114 -2.17 -11.62 10.93
C GLY A 114 -2.10 -11.53 12.46
N ILE A 115 -2.29 -12.65 13.16
CA ILE A 115 -2.37 -12.66 14.64
C ILE A 115 -1.00 -12.68 15.36
N ASN A 116 0.11 -12.66 14.59
CA ASN A 116 1.45 -12.62 15.18
C ASN A 116 1.59 -11.32 15.99
N SER A 117 1.99 -11.42 17.26
CA SER A 117 1.81 -10.32 18.21
C SER A 117 2.83 -10.36 19.35
N VAL A 118 2.94 -9.27 20.10
CA VAL A 118 3.79 -9.21 21.31
C VAL A 118 3.21 -10.12 22.38
N ALA A 119 4.03 -11.03 22.92
CA ALA A 119 3.64 -12.09 23.85
C ALA A 119 2.90 -11.59 25.09
N GLU A 120 3.38 -10.50 25.67
CA GLU A 120 2.90 -9.98 26.95
C GLU A 120 1.48 -9.39 26.86
N THR A 121 1.13 -8.85 25.70
CA THR A 121 -0.12 -8.08 25.51
C THR A 121 -1.03 -8.69 24.45
N SER A 122 -0.71 -9.88 23.94
CA SER A 122 -1.50 -10.53 22.89
C SER A 122 -2.94 -10.76 23.34
N ILE A 123 -3.90 -10.39 22.49
CA ILE A 123 -5.33 -10.69 22.69
C ILE A 123 -5.69 -12.13 22.31
N HIS A 124 -4.76 -12.88 21.73
CA HIS A 124 -4.98 -14.24 21.24
C HIS A 124 -4.55 -15.28 22.28
N ARG A 125 -5.14 -16.46 22.20
CA ARG A 125 -4.79 -17.56 23.12
C ARG A 125 -3.39 -18.10 22.82
N SER A 126 -2.59 -18.30 23.87
CA SER A 126 -1.20 -18.75 23.75
C SER A 126 -1.01 -20.06 22.98
N GLU A 127 -2.00 -20.95 22.96
CA GLU A 127 -1.89 -22.24 22.23
C GLU A 127 -1.96 -22.09 20.70
N LEU A 128 -2.33 -20.91 20.19
CA LEU A 128 -2.34 -20.61 18.76
C LEU A 128 -0.92 -20.36 18.23
N PHE A 129 0.03 -20.09 19.12
CA PHE A 129 1.41 -19.75 18.78
C PHE A 129 2.32 -20.98 18.88
N LYS A 130 3.26 -21.07 17.94
CA LYS A 130 4.17 -22.22 17.80
C LYS A 130 5.61 -21.87 18.16
N ASP A 131 5.95 -20.60 18.10
CA ASP A 131 7.31 -20.11 18.32
C ASP A 131 7.30 -18.69 18.90
N THR A 132 8.44 -18.26 19.42
CA THR A 132 8.69 -16.90 19.90
C THR A 132 10.06 -16.41 19.45
N VAL A 133 10.15 -15.15 19.05
CA VAL A 133 11.40 -14.51 18.63
C VAL A 133 11.59 -13.19 19.37
N SER A 134 12.84 -12.78 19.56
CA SER A 134 13.16 -11.45 20.09
C SER A 134 13.21 -10.45 18.93
N VAL A 135 12.39 -9.42 18.98
CA VAL A 135 12.29 -8.38 17.95
C VAL A 135 12.68 -7.04 18.57
N GLU A 136 13.49 -6.25 17.86
CA GLU A 136 13.80 -4.87 18.27
C GLU A 136 12.51 -4.05 18.32
N CYS A 137 12.31 -3.31 19.41
CA CYS A 137 11.22 -2.36 19.54
C CYS A 137 11.72 -0.92 19.66
N ILE A 138 10.89 0.02 19.23
CA ILE A 138 11.18 1.46 19.27
C ILE A 138 9.96 2.24 19.76
N ALA A 139 10.20 3.29 20.53
CA ALA A 139 9.21 4.32 20.81
C ALA A 139 9.18 5.35 19.68
N LEU A 140 7.99 5.75 19.22
CA LEU A 140 7.86 6.73 18.14
C LEU A 140 8.45 8.09 18.52
N ASP A 141 8.37 8.47 19.80
CA ASP A 141 8.99 9.68 20.36
C ASP A 141 10.53 9.68 20.19
N ASN A 142 11.15 8.51 20.08
CA ASN A 142 12.59 8.36 19.82
C ASN A 142 12.92 8.21 18.32
N TYR A 143 11.93 7.87 17.49
CA TYR A 143 12.15 7.60 16.06
C TYR A 143 12.00 8.85 15.20
N ALA A 144 10.96 9.65 15.45
CA ALA A 144 10.65 10.85 14.67
C ALA A 144 10.61 12.08 15.58
N ASP A 145 11.50 13.04 15.32
CA ASP A 145 11.46 14.35 15.95
C ASP A 145 10.54 15.27 15.13
N VAL A 146 9.24 15.22 15.43
CA VAL A 146 8.18 15.99 14.77
C VAL A 146 7.44 16.83 15.80
N THR A 147 7.23 18.11 15.49
CA THR A 147 6.55 19.08 16.35
C THR A 147 5.84 20.09 15.46
N ASP A 148 4.64 20.52 15.83
CA ASP A 148 3.81 21.46 15.07
C ASP A 148 3.48 20.97 13.64
N GLU A 149 3.39 19.65 13.42
CA GLU A 149 3.01 19.03 12.16
C GLU A 149 1.59 18.43 12.16
N VAL A 150 1.13 18.02 10.99
CA VAL A 150 -0.15 17.31 10.80
C VAL A 150 0.12 15.87 10.43
N LEU A 151 -0.25 14.94 11.31
CA LEU A 151 0.11 13.54 11.22
C LEU A 151 -1.11 12.65 11.01
N ALA A 152 -0.86 11.44 10.53
CA ALA A 152 -1.84 10.37 10.50
C ALA A 152 -1.20 9.08 11.02
N LEU A 153 -1.89 8.38 11.91
CA LEU A 153 -1.42 7.13 12.50
C LEU A 153 -2.45 6.03 12.24
N LYS A 154 -1.99 4.88 11.74
CA LYS A 154 -2.70 3.60 11.84
C LYS A 154 -1.97 2.77 12.89
N ILE A 155 -2.72 2.19 13.83
CA ILE A 155 -2.19 1.30 14.85
C ILE A 155 -3.05 0.04 14.84
N ASP A 156 -2.47 -1.08 14.41
CA ASP A 156 -3.06 -2.39 14.71
C ASP A 156 -1.91 -3.36 14.92
N VAL A 157 -1.78 -3.77 16.18
CA VAL A 157 -0.64 -4.54 16.71
C VAL A 157 -1.14 -5.66 17.63
N GLU A 158 -2.40 -6.07 17.43
CA GLU A 158 -3.00 -7.28 18.01
C GLU A 158 -2.89 -7.32 19.55
N GLY A 159 -3.19 -6.20 20.21
CA GLY A 159 -3.25 -6.06 21.68
C GLY A 159 -2.18 -5.17 22.30
N HIS A 160 -1.21 -4.69 21.52
CA HIS A 160 -0.11 -3.83 22.01
C HIS A 160 -0.38 -2.32 21.85
N GLU A 161 -1.62 -1.93 21.55
CA GLU A 161 -2.05 -0.58 21.19
C GLU A 161 -1.68 0.48 22.25
N ALA A 162 -1.97 0.19 23.52
CA ALA A 162 -1.70 1.13 24.62
C ALA A 162 -0.20 1.43 24.78
N HIS A 163 0.67 0.44 24.51
CA HIS A 163 2.12 0.63 24.55
C HIS A 163 2.61 1.49 23.39
N VAL A 164 2.04 1.32 22.19
CA VAL A 164 2.31 2.22 21.06
C VAL A 164 1.95 3.66 21.42
N VAL A 165 0.76 3.89 21.99
CA VAL A 165 0.32 5.24 22.40
C VAL A 165 1.25 5.83 23.48
N ARG A 166 1.70 5.04 24.45
CA ARG A 166 2.68 5.48 25.46
C ARG A 166 4.01 5.89 24.86
N GLY A 167 4.51 5.14 23.88
CA GLY A 167 5.77 5.43 23.18
C GLY A 167 5.66 6.55 22.15
N ALA A 168 4.45 7.04 21.88
CA ALA A 168 4.16 8.15 20.97
C ALA A 168 3.61 9.36 21.71
N ARG A 169 3.79 9.46 23.04
CA ARG A 169 3.11 10.46 23.87
C ARG A 169 3.46 11.88 23.43
N LYS A 170 4.74 12.18 23.25
CA LYS A 170 5.24 13.49 22.79
C LYS A 170 4.79 13.75 21.35
N LEU A 171 4.94 12.78 20.47
CA LEU A 171 4.50 12.87 19.08
C LEU A 171 3.00 13.21 19.00
N LEU A 172 2.16 12.59 19.81
CA LEU A 172 0.72 12.83 19.82
C LEU A 172 0.33 14.15 20.50
N SER A 173 1.04 14.58 21.55
CA SER A 173 0.73 15.85 22.25
C SER A 173 1.17 17.09 21.48
N ASP A 174 2.25 16.97 20.71
CA ASP A 174 2.94 18.12 20.09
C ASP A 174 2.48 18.36 18.63
N ASN A 175 1.50 17.59 18.15
CA ASN A 175 1.06 17.62 16.75
C ASN A 175 -0.47 17.49 16.62
N ILE A 176 -1.00 17.91 15.47
CA ILE A 176 -2.38 17.59 15.08
C ILE A 176 -2.39 16.22 14.41
N CYS A 177 -3.27 15.32 14.83
CA CYS A 177 -3.30 13.97 14.29
C CYS A 177 -4.71 13.40 14.12
N VAL A 178 -4.87 12.53 13.12
CA VAL A 178 -5.94 11.52 13.08
C VAL A 178 -5.33 10.14 13.32
N ILE A 179 -6.00 9.33 14.13
CA ILE A 179 -5.54 7.99 14.50
C ILE A 179 -6.65 7.00 14.16
N GLN A 180 -6.33 5.96 13.40
CA GLN A 180 -7.10 4.72 13.34
C GLN A 180 -6.43 3.70 14.26
N ILE A 181 -7.20 3.07 15.13
CA ILE A 181 -6.71 2.00 16.00
C ILE A 181 -7.67 0.81 15.98
N GLU A 182 -7.15 -0.42 15.84
CA GLU A 182 -7.98 -1.61 15.98
C GLU A 182 -8.19 -1.93 17.47
N ASP A 183 -9.46 -2.01 17.88
CA ASP A 183 -9.89 -2.36 19.22
C ASP A 183 -10.82 -3.57 19.13
N TYR A 184 -10.23 -4.76 19.19
CA TYR A 184 -10.97 -6.03 19.07
C TYR A 184 -11.97 -6.18 20.23
N GLY A 185 -13.25 -6.07 19.92
CA GLY A 185 -14.33 -6.17 20.91
C GLY A 185 -14.68 -4.88 21.64
N GLY A 186 -14.08 -3.75 21.26
CA GLY A 186 -14.45 -2.41 21.73
C GLY A 186 -14.23 -2.18 23.23
N GLN A 187 -13.24 -2.87 23.80
CA GLN A 187 -13.00 -2.94 25.25
C GLN A 187 -11.64 -2.40 25.66
N ASP A 188 -10.85 -1.88 24.73
CA ASP A 188 -9.58 -1.22 25.06
C ASP A 188 -9.79 0.15 25.72
N ARG A 189 -10.20 0.07 26.99
CA ARG A 189 -10.40 1.23 27.88
C ARG A 189 -9.10 1.93 28.18
N GLU A 190 -7.98 1.21 28.17
CA GLU A 190 -6.67 1.77 28.49
C GLU A 190 -6.23 2.73 27.38
N THR A 191 -6.22 2.27 26.13
CA THR A 191 -5.86 3.13 25.00
C THR A 191 -6.82 4.31 24.86
N SER A 192 -8.13 4.08 25.00
CA SER A 192 -9.09 5.18 24.95
C SER A 192 -8.88 6.21 26.05
N ALA A 193 -8.48 5.79 27.26
CA ALA A 193 -8.18 6.71 28.36
C ALA A 193 -6.90 7.51 28.09
N LEU A 194 -5.84 6.85 27.61
CA LEU A 194 -4.58 7.50 27.24
C LEU A 194 -4.79 8.56 26.15
N LEU A 195 -5.53 8.23 25.09
CA LEU A 195 -5.83 9.17 24.01
C LEU A 195 -6.67 10.36 24.52
N HIS A 196 -7.65 10.11 25.39
CA HIS A 196 -8.44 11.18 25.98
C HIS A 196 -7.59 12.13 26.86
N GLU A 197 -6.66 11.60 27.66
CA GLU A 197 -5.71 12.41 28.43
C GLU A 197 -4.82 13.29 27.55
N LEU A 198 -4.54 12.84 26.32
CA LEU A 198 -3.78 13.59 25.31
C LEU A 198 -4.65 14.56 24.49
N GLY A 199 -5.93 14.71 24.82
CA GLY A 199 -6.84 15.64 24.15
C GLY A 199 -7.47 15.11 22.86
N TYR A 200 -7.37 13.79 22.60
CA TYR A 200 -8.02 13.17 21.46
C TYR A 200 -9.45 12.77 21.78
N THR A 201 -10.36 13.05 20.85
CA THR A 201 -11.76 12.61 20.92
C THR A 201 -12.01 11.51 19.91
N LYS A 202 -12.87 10.56 20.26
CA LYS A 202 -13.34 9.54 19.33
C LYS A 202 -14.31 10.17 18.33
N ILE A 203 -14.00 10.10 17.04
CA ILE A 203 -14.79 10.74 15.98
C ILE A 203 -15.74 9.76 15.28
N THR A 204 -15.36 8.49 15.12
CA THR A 204 -16.23 7.44 14.53
C THR A 204 -15.68 6.03 14.79
N THR A 205 -16.40 5.00 14.35
CA THR A 205 -15.96 3.60 14.28
C THR A 205 -16.35 2.94 12.97
N ALA A 206 -15.58 1.94 12.56
CA ALA A 206 -15.93 1.02 11.48
C ALA A 206 -15.50 -0.40 11.89
N LYS A 207 -16.48 -1.25 12.25
CA LYS A 207 -16.21 -2.57 12.87
C LYS A 207 -15.34 -2.44 14.12
N ASN A 208 -14.15 -3.04 14.14
CA ASN A 208 -13.19 -2.99 15.23
C ASN A 208 -12.30 -1.73 15.17
N ASP A 209 -12.31 -1.00 14.06
CA ASP A 209 -11.49 0.19 13.88
C ASP A 209 -12.14 1.40 14.53
N HIS A 210 -11.42 1.99 15.48
CA HIS A 210 -11.81 3.19 16.20
C HIS A 210 -10.99 4.37 15.70
N TYR A 211 -11.65 5.50 15.43
CA TYR A 211 -11.00 6.69 14.90
C TYR A 211 -10.99 7.80 15.94
N TYR A 212 -9.82 8.39 16.18
CA TYR A 212 -9.61 9.47 17.13
C TYR A 212 -8.93 10.66 16.46
N SER A 213 -9.20 11.87 16.94
CA SER A 213 -8.46 13.06 16.49
C SER A 213 -8.50 14.19 17.51
N ASN A 214 -7.43 14.98 17.57
CA ASN A 214 -7.37 16.27 18.24
C ASN A 214 -7.52 17.45 17.24
N ALA A 215 -7.73 17.16 15.94
CA ALA A 215 -7.87 18.18 14.91
C ALA A 215 -9.19 18.97 15.09
N PRO A 216 -9.16 20.32 15.17
CA PRO A 216 -10.37 21.11 15.35
C PRO A 216 -11.43 20.87 14.27
N VAL A 217 -11.01 20.64 13.03
CA VAL A 217 -11.92 20.41 11.90
C VAL A 217 -12.71 19.11 12.02
N LEU A 218 -12.16 18.08 12.67
CA LEU A 218 -12.85 16.80 12.85
C LEU A 218 -13.74 16.77 14.10
N GLN A 219 -13.82 17.87 14.85
CA GLN A 219 -14.81 18.03 15.94
C GLN A 219 -16.19 18.43 15.41
N ASP A 220 -16.29 18.84 14.14
CA ASP A 220 -17.58 19.05 13.47
C ASP A 220 -18.05 17.74 12.82
N VAL A 221 -19.15 17.18 13.31
CA VAL A 221 -19.73 15.93 12.80
C VAL A 221 -20.03 15.98 11.30
N ARG A 222 -20.32 17.16 10.74
CA ARG A 222 -20.59 17.32 9.29
C ARG A 222 -19.34 17.06 8.46
N GLU A 223 -18.16 17.41 9.00
CA GLU A 223 -16.88 17.15 8.34
C GLU A 223 -16.56 15.66 8.36
N VAL A 224 -16.84 14.98 9.48
CA VAL A 224 -16.70 13.52 9.60
C VAL A 224 -17.65 12.82 8.63
N LEU A 225 -18.94 13.19 8.59
CA LEU A 225 -19.91 12.63 7.65
C LEU A 225 -19.49 12.80 6.20
N GLY A 226 -19.00 13.98 5.82
CA GLY A 226 -18.47 14.22 4.48
C GLY A 226 -17.29 13.32 4.12
N CYS A 227 -16.41 13.00 5.08
CA CYS A 227 -15.34 12.02 4.87
C CYS A 227 -15.90 10.60 4.65
N MET A 228 -16.91 10.19 5.42
CA MET A 228 -17.56 8.88 5.29
C MET A 228 -18.26 8.73 3.93
N GLU A 229 -18.96 9.78 3.47
CA GLU A 229 -19.62 9.80 2.15
C GLU A 229 -18.61 9.64 1.01
N ARG A 230 -17.48 10.37 1.07
CA ARG A 230 -16.42 10.26 0.06
C ARG A 230 -15.75 8.88 0.09
N ALA A 231 -15.50 8.32 1.28
CA ALA A 231 -14.95 6.98 1.43
C ALA A 231 -15.88 5.91 0.84
N ALA A 232 -17.19 6.03 1.04
CA ALA A 232 -18.18 5.14 0.44
C ALA A 232 -18.23 5.27 -1.09
N GLY A 233 -18.23 6.50 -1.63
CA GLY A 233 -18.19 6.73 -3.07
C GLY A 233 -16.93 6.13 -3.72
N ARG A 234 -15.78 6.32 -3.06
CA ARG A 234 -14.50 5.72 -3.43
C ARG A 234 -14.53 4.20 -3.47
N LEU A 235 -15.18 3.58 -2.50
CA LEU A 235 -15.33 2.13 -2.46
C LEU A 235 -16.16 1.64 -3.67
N ILE A 236 -17.26 2.33 -3.98
CA ILE A 236 -18.10 2.02 -5.14
C ILE A 236 -17.28 2.15 -6.42
N ASP A 237 -16.52 3.23 -6.59
CA ASP A 237 -15.64 3.41 -7.76
C ASP A 237 -14.59 2.30 -7.88
N LEU A 238 -14.06 1.81 -6.75
CA LEU A 238 -13.16 0.65 -6.75
C LEU A 238 -13.86 -0.62 -7.25
N TYR A 239 -15.09 -0.89 -6.81
CA TYR A 239 -15.89 -2.04 -7.28
C TYR A 239 -16.30 -1.92 -8.75
N LEU A 240 -16.56 -0.71 -9.23
CA LEU A 240 -16.88 -0.45 -10.63
C LEU A 240 -15.63 -0.39 -11.53
N GLY A 241 -14.43 -0.42 -10.95
CA GLY A 241 -13.18 -0.25 -11.70
C GLY A 241 -12.92 1.18 -12.17
N ASN A 242 -13.65 2.17 -11.64
CA ASN A 242 -13.48 3.60 -11.90
C ASN A 242 -12.36 4.24 -11.06
N TRP A 243 -11.79 3.50 -10.10
CA TRP A 243 -10.65 3.97 -9.31
C TRP A 243 -9.50 4.46 -10.22
N PRO A 244 -8.86 5.59 -9.90
CA PRO A 244 -7.81 6.16 -10.75
C PRO A 244 -6.73 5.14 -11.11
N PRO A 245 -6.17 5.23 -12.34
CA PRO A 245 -5.10 4.34 -12.77
C PRO A 245 -3.88 4.43 -11.85
N PRO A 246 -3.07 3.36 -11.77
CA PRO A 246 -1.81 3.41 -11.04
C PRO A 246 -0.98 4.56 -11.58
N ARG A 247 -0.17 5.16 -10.70
CA ARG A 247 0.85 6.14 -11.10
C ARG A 247 1.78 5.65 -12.21
N LEU A 248 1.92 4.32 -12.33
CA LEU A 248 2.83 3.66 -13.26
C LEU A 248 2.29 3.51 -14.68
N VAL A 249 1.02 3.83 -14.95
CA VAL A 249 0.47 3.76 -16.32
C VAL A 249 1.22 4.70 -17.27
N ASP A 250 1.68 5.84 -16.76
CA ASP A 250 2.45 6.84 -17.53
C ASP A 250 3.98 6.60 -17.47
N ALA A 251 4.42 5.49 -16.87
CA ALA A 251 5.85 5.17 -16.73
C ALA A 251 6.44 4.46 -17.96
N LEU A 252 5.59 3.89 -18.82
CA LEU A 252 5.99 3.22 -20.06
C LEU A 252 5.19 3.76 -21.24
N ASN A 253 5.82 4.58 -22.07
CA ASN A 253 5.24 5.05 -23.32
C ASN A 253 5.39 3.96 -24.39
N VAL A 254 4.29 3.55 -25.02
CA VAL A 254 4.28 2.56 -26.09
C VAL A 254 3.62 3.18 -27.32
N THR A 255 4.36 3.22 -28.42
CA THR A 255 3.85 3.73 -29.71
C THR A 255 3.99 2.65 -30.76
N GLY A 256 3.10 2.59 -31.74
CA GLY A 256 3.18 1.59 -32.79
C GLY A 256 2.25 1.85 -33.95
N ASP A 257 2.42 1.05 -35.00
CA ASP A 257 1.62 1.09 -36.22
C ASP A 257 1.44 -0.32 -36.80
N VAL A 258 0.47 -0.46 -37.71
CA VAL A 258 0.28 -1.65 -38.54
C VAL A 258 0.50 -1.27 -39.99
N ALA A 259 1.52 -1.84 -40.62
CA ALA A 259 1.86 -1.58 -42.01
C ALA A 259 2.45 -2.82 -42.69
N ASN A 260 2.05 -3.06 -43.95
CA ASN A 260 2.56 -4.15 -44.79
C ASN A 260 2.51 -5.53 -44.10
N GLY A 261 1.40 -5.87 -43.45
CA GLY A 261 1.27 -7.16 -42.74
C GLY A 261 2.09 -7.28 -41.47
N THR A 262 2.65 -6.19 -40.96
CA THR A 262 3.51 -6.20 -39.77
C THR A 262 2.96 -5.25 -38.72
N ALA A 263 2.85 -5.74 -37.48
CA ALA A 263 2.66 -4.92 -36.30
C ALA A 263 4.03 -4.46 -35.78
N ARG A 264 4.20 -3.14 -35.62
CA ARG A 264 5.40 -2.52 -35.05
C ARG A 264 5.04 -1.80 -33.77
N ALA A 265 5.90 -1.90 -32.78
CA ALA A 265 5.78 -1.12 -31.56
C ALA A 265 7.16 -0.74 -31.03
N SER A 266 7.25 0.36 -30.30
CA SER A 266 8.45 0.81 -29.62
C SER A 266 8.09 1.25 -28.21
N CYS A 267 8.97 0.94 -27.26
CA CYS A 267 8.81 1.21 -25.84
C CYS A 267 9.82 2.25 -25.39
N GLN A 268 9.35 3.26 -24.65
CA GLN A 268 10.20 4.24 -23.98
C GLN A 268 9.81 4.31 -22.51
N VAL A 269 10.77 4.01 -21.64
CA VAL A 269 10.59 4.09 -20.20
C VAL A 269 10.83 5.52 -19.73
N LYS A 270 9.96 6.02 -18.85
CA LYS A 270 10.14 7.33 -18.24
C LYS A 270 11.45 7.40 -17.45
N GLN A 271 12.19 8.50 -17.61
CA GLN A 271 13.44 8.72 -16.90
C GLN A 271 13.25 8.63 -15.38
N GLY A 272 14.20 7.98 -14.69
CA GLY A 272 14.19 7.81 -13.24
C GLY A 272 13.33 6.65 -12.72
N MET A 273 12.63 5.92 -13.60
CA MET A 273 11.92 4.71 -13.19
C MET A 273 12.87 3.56 -12.85
N PHE A 274 13.86 3.31 -13.69
CA PHE A 274 14.90 2.31 -13.43
C PHE A 274 16.24 3.00 -13.22
N ASP A 275 17.13 2.38 -12.45
CA ASP A 275 18.50 2.86 -12.33
C ASP A 275 19.18 2.74 -13.69
N SER A 276 19.92 3.78 -14.10
CA SER A 276 20.73 3.80 -15.30
C SER A 276 21.73 2.63 -15.42
N ALA A 277 22.13 2.04 -14.29
CA ALA A 277 23.01 0.87 -14.27
C ALA A 277 22.26 -0.46 -14.50
N GLN A 278 20.93 -0.48 -14.44
CA GLN A 278 20.15 -1.70 -14.64
C GLN A 278 20.03 -2.06 -16.13
N GLU A 279 20.33 -3.32 -16.44
CA GLU A 279 20.00 -3.89 -17.74
C GLU A 279 18.49 -4.18 -17.80
N LEU A 280 17.81 -3.59 -18.79
CA LEU A 280 16.37 -3.76 -18.99
C LEU A 280 16.10 -4.82 -20.05
N GLU A 281 15.02 -5.57 -19.84
CA GLU A 281 14.47 -6.49 -20.84
C GLU A 281 13.01 -6.15 -21.13
N TYR A 282 12.61 -6.36 -22.38
CA TYR A 282 11.30 -6.04 -22.92
C TYR A 282 10.61 -7.28 -23.45
N ALA A 283 9.31 -7.41 -23.19
CA ALA A 283 8.48 -8.45 -23.78
C ALA A 283 7.21 -7.83 -24.38
N PHE A 284 6.62 -8.52 -25.34
CA PHE A 284 5.46 -8.00 -26.08
C PHE A 284 4.43 -9.09 -26.27
N TYR A 285 3.17 -8.82 -25.93
CA TYR A 285 2.03 -9.65 -26.33
C TYR A 285 1.22 -8.90 -27.37
N ILE A 286 0.87 -9.59 -28.45
CA ILE A 286 0.15 -9.03 -29.59
C ILE A 286 -1.27 -9.60 -29.59
N TYR A 287 -2.26 -8.74 -29.75
CA TYR A 287 -3.67 -9.09 -29.73
C TYR A 287 -4.38 -8.62 -31.00
N SER A 288 -5.35 -9.42 -31.44
CA SER A 288 -6.30 -9.13 -32.51
C SER A 288 -7.71 -9.22 -31.92
N ASN A 289 -8.47 -8.11 -31.92
CA ASN A 289 -9.78 -8.01 -31.26
C ASN A 289 -9.80 -8.62 -29.83
N ASN A 290 -8.78 -8.32 -29.03
CA ASN A 290 -8.55 -8.85 -27.66
C ASN A 290 -8.15 -10.33 -27.54
N SER A 291 -8.02 -11.07 -28.64
CA SER A 291 -7.46 -12.43 -28.66
C SER A 291 -5.95 -12.36 -28.86
N LYS A 292 -5.16 -13.01 -28.00
CA LYS A 292 -3.69 -13.04 -28.13
C LYS A 292 -3.30 -13.88 -29.34
N ILE A 293 -2.57 -13.30 -30.28
CA ILE A 293 -2.14 -13.94 -31.53
C ILE A 293 -0.62 -14.18 -31.59
N GLY A 294 0.13 -13.56 -30.68
CA GLY A 294 1.58 -13.67 -30.70
C GLY A 294 2.23 -13.14 -29.43
N GLN A 295 3.50 -13.49 -29.27
CA GLN A 295 4.35 -12.93 -28.22
C GLN A 295 5.81 -12.93 -28.61
N VAL A 296 6.54 -11.97 -28.04
CA VAL A 296 8.00 -11.93 -27.98
C VAL A 296 8.38 -12.00 -26.50
N TRP A 297 9.19 -13.00 -26.15
CA TRP A 297 9.75 -13.13 -24.80
C TRP A 297 10.85 -12.09 -24.57
N TYR A 298 11.22 -11.91 -23.30
CA TYR A 298 12.17 -10.90 -22.86
C TYR A 298 13.43 -10.83 -23.74
N THR A 299 13.66 -9.64 -24.29
CA THR A 299 14.78 -9.27 -25.17
C THR A 299 15.35 -7.91 -24.74
N GLN A 300 16.57 -7.60 -25.14
CA GLN A 300 17.15 -6.25 -24.96
C GLN A 300 16.57 -5.22 -25.94
N ASP A 301 15.88 -5.68 -27.00
CA ASP A 301 15.27 -4.78 -27.99
C ASP A 301 13.96 -4.18 -27.45
N ALA A 302 13.93 -2.86 -27.32
CA ALA A 302 12.73 -2.12 -26.96
C ALA A 302 11.71 -2.00 -28.11
N ASN A 303 11.99 -2.60 -29.27
CA ASN A 303 11.16 -2.57 -30.45
C ASN A 303 10.58 -3.95 -30.77
N LEU A 304 9.33 -3.94 -31.23
CA LEU A 304 8.61 -5.08 -31.75
C LEU A 304 8.51 -4.97 -33.26
N ASN A 305 8.80 -6.08 -33.94
CA ASN A 305 8.41 -6.31 -35.33
C ASN A 305 7.76 -7.69 -35.41
N PHE A 306 6.45 -7.75 -35.64
CA PHE A 306 5.68 -9.01 -35.64
C PHE A 306 4.85 -9.15 -36.91
N ALA A 307 5.08 -10.21 -37.67
CA ALA A 307 4.29 -10.53 -38.85
C ALA A 307 2.88 -11.00 -38.44
N LEU A 308 1.85 -10.33 -38.95
CA LEU A 308 0.47 -10.60 -38.61
C LEU A 308 -0.09 -11.76 -39.47
N PRO A 309 -0.73 -12.77 -38.85
CA PRO A 309 -1.42 -13.82 -39.59
C PRO A 309 -2.53 -13.24 -40.49
N ASP A 310 -2.65 -13.71 -41.72
CA ASP A 310 -3.65 -13.22 -42.69
C ASP A 310 -5.10 -13.33 -42.20
N GLU A 311 -5.40 -14.31 -41.34
CA GLU A 311 -6.69 -14.47 -40.65
C GLU A 311 -7.08 -13.28 -39.74
N CYS A 312 -6.12 -12.44 -39.37
CA CYS A 312 -6.35 -11.22 -38.61
C CYS A 312 -6.63 -9.99 -39.49
N ARG A 313 -6.71 -10.13 -40.82
CA ARG A 313 -7.05 -8.98 -41.68
C ARG A 313 -8.40 -8.38 -41.31
N GLY A 314 -8.46 -7.06 -41.35
CA GLY A 314 -9.64 -6.29 -40.97
C GLY A 314 -9.89 -6.18 -39.46
N THR A 315 -9.03 -6.71 -38.58
CA THR A 315 -9.19 -6.62 -37.12
C THR A 315 -8.40 -5.46 -36.51
N GLU A 316 -8.79 -5.06 -35.30
CA GLU A 316 -8.01 -4.12 -34.49
C GLU A 316 -6.83 -4.85 -33.85
N ILE A 317 -5.64 -4.26 -33.95
CA ILE A 317 -4.42 -4.77 -33.36
C ILE A 317 -4.04 -3.92 -32.15
N SER A 318 -3.76 -4.60 -31.04
CA SER A 318 -3.20 -3.99 -29.84
C SER A 318 -1.96 -4.74 -29.37
N VAL A 319 -1.06 -4.00 -28.72
CA VAL A 319 0.19 -4.52 -28.17
C VAL A 319 0.22 -4.22 -26.69
N ARG A 320 0.46 -5.25 -25.89
CA ARG A 320 0.82 -5.12 -24.48
C ARG A 320 2.32 -5.28 -24.35
N ALA A 321 3.01 -4.19 -24.05
CA ALA A 321 4.43 -4.20 -23.79
C ALA A 321 4.71 -4.37 -22.29
N PHE A 322 5.83 -4.99 -21.99
CA PHE A 322 6.37 -5.18 -20.65
C PHE A 322 7.81 -4.71 -20.65
N VAL A 323 8.23 -4.05 -19.57
CA VAL A 323 9.64 -3.77 -19.28
C VAL A 323 9.95 -4.22 -17.86
N ARG A 324 11.12 -4.82 -17.65
CA ARG A 324 11.61 -5.19 -16.32
C ARG A 324 13.12 -5.00 -16.21
N ALA A 325 13.62 -4.90 -14.98
CA ALA A 325 15.04 -5.07 -14.70
C ALA A 325 15.42 -6.55 -14.80
N LYS A 326 16.48 -6.87 -15.53
CA LYS A 326 16.93 -8.26 -15.75
C LYS A 326 17.30 -8.99 -14.46
N MET A 327 18.01 -8.28 -13.58
CA MET A 327 18.45 -8.79 -12.27
C MET A 327 17.35 -8.74 -11.21
N ASP A 328 16.20 -8.14 -11.52
CA ASP A 328 15.09 -7.97 -10.59
C ASP A 328 13.74 -8.08 -11.35
N PRO A 329 13.33 -9.32 -11.71
CA PRO A 329 12.20 -9.53 -12.60
C PRO A 329 10.84 -9.10 -12.05
N GLU A 330 10.73 -8.88 -10.74
CA GLU A 330 9.51 -8.43 -10.08
C GLU A 330 9.26 -6.94 -10.30
N MET A 331 10.32 -6.15 -10.50
CA MET A 331 10.25 -4.75 -10.94
C MET A 331 9.84 -4.68 -12.40
N LYS A 332 8.54 -4.79 -12.67
CA LYS A 332 7.98 -4.87 -14.02
C LYS A 332 6.83 -3.89 -14.22
N ILE A 333 6.88 -3.15 -15.31
CA ILE A 333 5.80 -2.25 -15.76
C ILE A 333 5.21 -2.85 -17.04
N ALA A 334 3.90 -2.68 -17.23
CA ALA A 334 3.24 -3.08 -18.45
C ALA A 334 2.25 -2.01 -18.92
N HIS A 335 2.19 -1.80 -20.24
CA HIS A 335 1.24 -0.88 -20.85
C HIS A 335 0.67 -1.48 -22.12
N THR A 336 -0.64 -1.31 -22.33
CA THR A 336 -1.36 -1.83 -23.50
C THR A 336 -1.85 -0.67 -24.35
N VAL A 337 -1.48 -0.67 -25.62
CA VAL A 337 -1.90 0.36 -26.59
C VAL A 337 -2.51 -0.28 -27.83
N LYS A 338 -3.51 0.40 -28.40
CA LYS A 338 -4.02 0.10 -29.73
C LYS A 338 -3.09 0.73 -30.75
N ILE A 339 -2.59 -0.04 -31.72
CA ILE A 339 -1.58 0.42 -32.69
C ILE A 339 -2.13 0.57 -34.11
N GLY A 340 -3.34 0.09 -34.38
CA GLY A 340 -3.99 0.27 -35.67
C GLY A 340 -4.92 -0.86 -36.04
N ARG A 341 -5.38 -0.86 -37.29
CA ARG A 341 -6.19 -1.91 -37.87
C ARG A 341 -5.36 -2.63 -38.94
N TYR A 342 -5.44 -3.95 -38.99
CA TYR A 342 -4.76 -4.70 -40.05
C TYR A 342 -5.57 -4.58 -41.35
N GLY A 343 -4.96 -3.98 -42.39
CA GLY A 343 -5.57 -3.76 -43.71
C GLY A 343 -5.72 -4.98 -44.59
#